data_AF-A0A9P6XQ17-F1
#
_entry.id   AF-A0A9P6XQ17-F1
#
_cell.length_a   1.000
_cell.length_b   1.000
_cell.length_c   1.000
_cell.angle_alpha   90.00
_cell.angle_beta   90.00
_cell.angle_gamma   90.00
#
_symmetry.space_group_name_H-M   'P 1'
#
loop_
_entity.id
_entity.type
_entity.pdbx_description
1 polymer ?
#
loop_
_entity_poly.entity_id
_entity_poly.type
_entity_poly.pdbx_seq_one_letter_code
_entity_poly.pdbx_strand_id
1 'polypeptide(L)'
;MALIEDEEYNTTAVYSKIRIRDKGIKVLIDCGAAKTCMSKALAKALELEIDAPSESMFTLGNGIKQPALGLIYDVPIEVEENIFM
;
A
#
# COMPACT_ATOMS: atom_id res chain seq x y z
N MET A 1 -8.23 18.49 -7.46
CA MET A 1 -6.94 18.47 -6.77
C MET A 1 -7.26 18.75 -5.31
N ALA A 2 -7.14 17.76 -4.42
CA ALA A 2 -7.27 18.04 -3.00
C ALA A 2 -6.04 18.86 -2.61
N LEU A 3 -6.24 20.15 -2.35
CA LEU A 3 -5.23 20.98 -1.72
C LEU A 3 -5.23 20.57 -0.25
N ILE A 4 -4.16 19.90 0.18
CA ILE A 4 -3.85 19.83 1.60
C ILE A 4 -3.37 21.24 1.93
N GLU A 5 -4.24 22.04 2.53
CA GLU A 5 -3.84 23.33 3.09
C GLU A 5 -2.76 23.04 4.15
N ASP A 6 -1.68 23.82 4.16
CA ASP A 6 -0.65 23.73 5.21
C ASP A 6 -1.30 24.09 6.55
N GLU A 7 -1.84 23.07 7.24
CA GLU A 7 -2.47 23.22 8.54
C GLU A 7 -1.42 23.43 9.63
N GLU A 8 -1.82 24.13 10.68
CA GLU A 8 -1.08 24.58 11.87
C GLU A 8 -0.32 23.47 12.65
N TYR A 9 -0.49 22.19 12.27
CA TYR A 9 0.01 21.03 12.99
C TYR A 9 0.69 20.00 12.06
N ASN A 10 1.89 19.58 12.46
CA ASN A 10 2.57 18.44 11.81
C ASN A 10 1.83 17.15 12.11
N THR A 11 1.31 16.48 11.08
CA THR A 11 0.69 15.15 11.20
C THR A 11 1.71 14.05 10.94
N THR A 12 1.55 12.90 11.61
CA THR A 12 2.31 11.67 11.33
C THR A 12 1.42 10.67 10.59
N ALA A 13 2.02 9.95 9.63
CA ALA A 13 1.33 8.89 8.90
C ALA A 13 0.96 7.72 9.84
N VAL A 14 -0.17 7.08 9.57
CA VAL A 14 -0.68 5.95 10.36
C VAL A 14 -0.17 4.64 9.78
N TYR A 15 0.32 3.76 10.64
CA TYR A 15 0.87 2.46 10.26
C TYR A 15 0.25 1.31 11.06
N SER A 16 0.41 0.10 10.53
CA SER A 16 0.12 -1.16 11.21
C SER A 16 1.26 -2.16 10.94
N LYS A 17 1.32 -3.23 11.73
CA LYS A 17 2.14 -4.41 11.41
C LYS A 17 1.21 -5.54 11.03
N ILE A 18 1.43 -6.07 9.84
CA ILE A 18 0.78 -7.27 9.34
C ILE A 18 1.81 -8.35 9.13
N ARG A 19 1.36 -9.59 9.02
CA ARG A 19 2.14 -10.71 8.52
C ARG A 19 1.56 -11.17 7.21
N ILE A 20 2.43 -11.42 6.24
CA ILE A 20 2.09 -12.15 5.02
C ILE A 20 2.97 -13.39 5.01
N ARG A 21 2.34 -14.56 5.09
CA ARG A 21 3.04 -15.84 5.33
C ARG A 21 3.85 -15.77 6.63
N ASP A 22 5.17 -15.89 6.55
CA ASP A 22 6.11 -15.86 7.68
C ASP A 22 6.81 -14.51 7.85
N LYS A 23 6.44 -13.48 7.06
CA LYS A 23 7.13 -12.18 7.03
C LYS A 23 6.29 -11.07 7.65
N GLY A 24 6.84 -10.42 8.67
CA GLY A 24 6.29 -9.19 9.24
C GLY A 24 6.52 -7.99 8.33
N ILE A 25 5.49 -7.18 8.13
CA ILE A 25 5.50 -6.04 7.22
C ILE A 25 4.89 -4.84 7.92
N LYS A 26 5.62 -3.72 7.92
CA LYS A 26 5.07 -2.41 8.27
C LYS A 26 4.28 -1.87 7.08
N VAL A 27 3.00 -1.61 7.26
CA VAL A 27 2.10 -1.09 6.22
C VAL A 27 1.59 0.29 6.56
N LEU A 28 1.45 1.13 5.54
CA LEU A 28 0.77 2.42 5.63
C LEU A 28 -0.74 2.19 5.57
N ILE A 29 -1.49 2.81 6.48
CA ILE A 29 -2.95 2.84 6.44
C ILE A 29 -3.38 4.12 5.73
N ASP A 30 -3.84 3.99 4.49
CA ASP A 30 -4.29 5.09 3.66
C ASP A 30 -5.76 4.90 3.29
N CYS A 31 -6.65 5.59 4.00
CA CYS A 31 -8.09 5.57 3.70
C CYS A 31 -8.46 6.39 2.45
N GLY A 32 -7.54 7.20 1.92
CA GLY A 32 -7.71 7.93 0.66
C GLY A 32 -7.38 7.10 -0.57
N ALA A 33 -6.71 5.95 -0.41
CA ALA A 33 -6.38 5.06 -1.50
C ALA A 33 -7.57 4.18 -1.90
N ALA A 34 -7.91 4.18 -3.20
CA ALA A 34 -8.99 3.34 -3.73
C ALA A 34 -8.64 1.83 -3.77
N LYS A 35 -7.35 1.48 -3.72
CA LYS A 35 -6.85 0.11 -3.78
C LYS A 35 -5.62 -0.04 -2.90
N THR A 36 -5.48 -1.20 -2.26
CA THR A 36 -4.21 -1.61 -1.64
C THR A 36 -3.19 -1.91 -2.73
N CYS A 37 -1.94 -1.50 -2.51
CA CYS A 37 -0.85 -1.75 -3.45
C CYS A 37 0.42 -2.17 -2.70
N MET A 38 1.30 -2.87 -3.41
CA MET A 38 2.66 -3.16 -2.96
C MET A 38 3.66 -2.98 -4.10
N SER A 39 4.93 -2.79 -3.76
CA SER A 39 5.99 -2.71 -4.76
C SER A 39 6.29 -4.08 -5.37
N LYS A 40 6.80 -4.10 -6.60
CA LYS A 40 7.29 -5.33 -7.26
C LYS A 40 8.36 -6.03 -6.42
N ALA A 41 9.22 -5.24 -5.76
CA ALA A 41 10.29 -5.77 -4.91
C ALA A 41 9.72 -6.50 -3.68
N LEU A 42 8.67 -5.94 -3.06
CA LEU A 42 8.00 -6.59 -1.93
C LEU A 42 7.30 -7.88 -2.37
N ALA A 43 6.53 -7.85 -3.48
CA ALA A 43 5.90 -9.04 -4.03
C ALA A 43 6.92 -10.16 -4.30
N LYS A 44 8.07 -9.83 -4.91
CA LYS A 44 9.17 -10.77 -5.13
C LYS A 44 9.76 -11.31 -3.82
N ALA A 45 9.97 -10.45 -2.82
CA ALA A 45 10.50 -10.85 -1.52
C ALA A 45 9.52 -11.75 -0.73
N LEU A 46 8.23 -11.64 -1.02
CA LEU A 46 7.16 -12.46 -0.46
C LEU A 46 6.86 -13.71 -1.31
N GLU A 47 7.54 -13.89 -2.44
CA GLU A 47 7.31 -14.99 -3.38
C GLU A 47 5.84 -15.05 -3.84
N LEU A 48 5.29 -13.88 -4.16
CA LEU A 48 3.96 -13.69 -4.74
C LEU A 48 4.08 -13.47 -6.25
N GLU A 49 3.13 -14.00 -6.99
CA GLU A 49 3.04 -13.86 -8.45
C GLU A 49 1.87 -12.96 -8.85
N ILE A 50 1.92 -12.44 -10.07
CA ILE A 50 0.82 -11.66 -10.63
C ILE A 50 -0.19 -12.63 -11.24
N ASP A 51 -1.42 -12.60 -10.74
CA ASP A 51 -2.47 -13.51 -11.15
C ASP A 51 -3.25 -12.99 -12.37
N ALA A 52 -3.32 -11.67 -12.55
CA ALA A 52 -4.11 -11.05 -13.61
C ALA A 52 -3.55 -9.70 -14.06
N PRO A 53 -3.86 -9.27 -15.30
CA PRO A 53 -3.60 -7.89 -15.73
C PRO A 53 -4.43 -6.90 -14.89
N SER A 54 -3.97 -5.65 -14.85
CA SER A 54 -4.64 -4.56 -14.15
C SER A 54 -4.80 -3.36 -15.07
N GLU A 55 -6.00 -2.78 -15.09
CA GLU A 55 -6.28 -1.50 -15.77
C GLU A 55 -6.06 -0.30 -14.83
N SER A 56 -5.50 -0.53 -13.63
CA SER A 56 -5.37 0.50 -12.61
C SER A 56 -4.23 1.45 -12.91
N MET A 57 -4.50 2.75 -12.82
CA MET A 57 -3.51 3.82 -12.90
C MET A 57 -3.33 4.46 -11.53
N PHE A 58 -2.13 4.38 -10.97
CA PHE A 58 -1.79 5.08 -9.73
C PHE A 58 -1.31 6.49 -10.04
N THR A 59 -1.69 7.45 -9.21
CA THR A 59 -1.07 8.78 -9.19
C THR A 59 -0.21 8.85 -7.95
N LEU A 60 1.09 8.97 -8.12
CA LEU A 60 2.05 9.07 -7.03
C LEU A 60 1.96 10.47 -6.40
N GLY A 61 2.45 10.63 -5.17
CA GLY A 61 2.43 11.93 -4.46
C GLY A 61 3.17 13.06 -5.19
N ASN A 62 4.03 12.74 -6.16
CA ASN A 62 4.69 13.71 -7.04
C ASN A 62 3.91 14.04 -8.33
N GLY A 63 2.66 13.58 -8.44
CA GLY A 63 1.79 13.78 -9.60
C GLY A 63 2.05 12.84 -10.79
N ILE A 64 3.08 12.01 -10.74
CA ILE A 64 3.38 11.06 -11.82
C ILE A 64 2.33 9.96 -11.83
N LYS A 65 1.79 9.67 -13.02
CA LYS A 65 0.90 8.53 -13.24
C LYS A 65 1.70 7.29 -13.62
N GLN A 66 1.48 6.19 -12.92
CA GLN A 66 2.13 4.91 -13.20
C GLN A 66 1.09 3.78 -13.25
N PRO A 67 1.10 2.94 -14.30
CA PRO A 67 0.23 1.78 -14.34
C PRO A 67 0.64 0.74 -13.29
N ALA A 68 -0.37 0.05 -12.77
CA ALA A 68 -0.15 -1.18 -12.00
C ALA A 68 0.53 -2.24 -12.88
N LEU A 69 1.39 -3.06 -12.28
CA LEU A 69 2.01 -4.19 -13.01
C LEU A 69 1.03 -5.36 -13.23
N GLY A 70 0.00 -5.45 -12.38
CA GLY A 70 -0.98 -6.53 -12.38
C GLY A 70 -1.75 -6.56 -11.05
N LEU A 71 -2.51 -7.63 -10.84
CA LEU A 71 -3.26 -7.91 -9.62
C LEU A 71 -2.74 -9.20 -8.99
N ILE A 72 -2.74 -9.24 -7.66
CA ILE A 72 -2.48 -10.43 -6.86
C ILE A 72 -3.74 -10.66 -6.01
N TYR A 73 -4.33 -11.83 -6.12
CA TYR A 73 -5.53 -12.22 -5.39
C TYR A 73 -5.16 -13.05 -4.16
N ASP A 74 -6.09 -13.11 -3.20
CA ASP A 74 -6.04 -14.01 -2.04
C ASP A 74 -4.73 -13.98 -1.24
N VAL A 75 -4.11 -12.79 -1.13
CA VAL A 75 -2.91 -12.60 -0.30
C VAL A 75 -3.27 -12.85 1.17
N PRO A 76 -2.63 -13.83 1.86
CA PRO A 76 -2.98 -14.19 3.22
C PRO A 76 -2.40 -13.16 4.20
N ILE A 77 -3.19 -12.14 4.53
CA ILE A 77 -2.82 -11.06 5.44
C ILE A 77 -3.34 -11.37 6.84
N GLU A 78 -2.43 -11.38 7.82
CA GLU A 78 -2.77 -11.43 9.24
C GLU A 78 -2.40 -10.10 9.90
N VAL A 79 -3.26 -9.55 10.74
CA VAL A 79 -2.95 -8.34 11.51
C VAL A 79 -2.22 -8.74 12.79
N GLU A 80 -1.00 -8.25 13.00
CA GLU A 80 -0.21 -8.52 14.20
C GLU A 80 -0.39 -7.44 15.27
N GLU A 81 -0.42 -6.18 14.83
CA GLU A 81 -0.55 -5.01 15.69
C GLU A 81 -1.56 -4.06 15.05
N ASN A 82 -2.51 -3.55 15.83
CA ASN A 82 -3.64 -2.78 15.29
C ASN A 82 -3.19 -1.54 14.51
N ILE A 83 -2.87 -0.45 15.22
CA ILE A 83 -2.54 0.83 14.60
C ILE A 83 -1.52 1.56 15.49
N PHE A 84 -0.51 2.16 14.88
CA PHE A 84 0.45 3.06 15.53
C PHE A 84 0.83 4.22 14.59
N MET A 85 1.34 5.31 15.17
CA MET A 85 1.81 6.51 14.45
C MET A 85 3.31 6.65 14.62
#